data_AF-A0A172Y793-F1
#
_entry.id   AF-A0A172Y793-F1
#
_cell.length_a   1.000
_cell.length_b   1.000
_cell.length_c   1.000
_cell.angle_alpha   90.00
_cell.angle_beta   90.00
_cell.angle_gamma   90.00
#
_symmetry.space_group_name_H-M   'P 1'
#
loop_
_entity.id
_entity.type
_entity.pdbx_description
1 polymer ?
#
loop_
_entity_poly.entity_id
_entity_poly.type
_entity_poly.pdbx_seq_one_letter_code
_entity_poly.pdbx_strand_id
1 'polypeptide(L)'
;MRLAVVLAAAALLPLLGGCVIYSNEGGEKISIVADQGTTRVEALEAVRKVDFDGQRLNVVVGSNGCTETSSFEVKIKDGEPAELTLTRRTPDLCKALVPEGVTVSWTYAELGLEPGQPVRVLNPISL
;
A
#
# COMPACT_ATOMS: atom_id res chain seq x y z
N MET A 1 12.24 85.98 15.49
CA MET A 1 10.89 85.72 14.97
C MET A 1 10.99 84.84 13.74
N ARG A 2 10.30 83.70 13.77
CA ARG A 2 9.74 82.92 12.63
C ARG A 2 10.74 82.18 11.73
N LEU A 3 10.97 80.91 12.10
CA LEU A 3 11.59 79.86 11.28
C LEU A 3 10.70 79.49 10.08
N ALA A 4 11.38 79.15 8.99
CA ALA A 4 10.85 78.77 7.70
C ALA A 4 10.41 77.29 7.63
N VAL A 5 9.24 77.08 7.01
CA VAL A 5 8.97 76.21 5.84
C VAL A 5 9.38 74.72 5.89
N VAL A 6 8.33 73.89 5.95
CA VAL A 6 8.06 72.61 5.25
C VAL A 6 8.68 71.32 5.80
N LEU A 7 7.79 70.37 6.13
CA LEU A 7 7.79 69.01 5.56
C LEU A 7 6.44 68.34 5.83
N ALA A 8 5.66 68.19 4.75
CA ALA A 8 4.58 67.22 4.70
C ALA A 8 5.21 65.82 4.64
N ALA A 9 4.86 64.95 5.58
CA ALA A 9 5.20 63.53 5.51
C ALA A 9 3.96 62.71 5.89
N ALA A 10 3.31 62.24 4.83
CA ALA A 10 2.65 60.95 4.64
C ALA A 10 1.91 60.29 5.82
N ALA A 11 0.62 60.05 5.55
CA ALA A 11 -0.24 59.08 6.19
C ALA A 11 0.44 57.74 6.54
N LEU A 12 0.20 57.28 7.76
CA LEU A 12 0.35 55.88 8.19
C LEU A 12 -0.85 55.53 9.10
N LEU A 13 -1.95 55.10 8.46
CA LEU A 13 -2.94 54.21 9.07
C LEU A 13 -2.42 52.77 8.80
N PRO A 14 -2.51 51.85 9.78
CA PRO A 14 -3.78 51.16 9.94
C PRO A 14 -4.21 50.94 11.40
N LEU A 15 -5.50 51.20 11.62
CA LEU A 15 -6.44 50.31 12.30
C LEU A 15 -5.80 49.21 13.17
N LEU A 16 -6.00 49.33 14.49
CA LEU A 16 -5.88 48.23 15.45
C LEU A 16 -6.89 47.13 15.06
N GLY A 17 -6.56 46.34 14.04
CA GLY A 17 -7.19 45.06 13.79
C GLY A 17 -6.79 44.13 14.92
N GLY A 18 -7.64 44.00 15.93
CA GLY A 18 -7.47 43.02 16.98
C GLY A 18 -7.45 41.63 16.36
N CYS A 19 -6.36 40.88 16.58
CA CYS A 19 -6.33 39.46 16.24
C CYS A 19 -7.35 38.73 17.13
N VAL A 20 -8.44 38.23 16.55
CA VAL A 20 -9.32 37.29 17.23
C VAL A 20 -8.62 35.93 17.21
N ILE A 21 -8.14 35.48 18.36
CA ILE A 21 -7.64 34.11 18.54
C ILE A 21 -8.87 33.22 18.76
N TYR A 22 -9.21 32.41 17.76
CA TYR A 22 -10.20 31.35 17.90
C TYR A 22 -9.52 30.09 18.40
N SER A 23 -9.58 29.82 19.70
CA SER A 23 -9.13 28.54 20.27
C SER A 23 -10.22 27.50 20.03
N ASN A 24 -9.97 26.59 19.07
CA ASN A 24 -10.80 25.39 18.93
C ASN A 24 -10.25 24.31 19.87
N GLU A 25 -10.78 24.21 21.08
CA GLU A 25 -10.49 23.14 22.04
C GLU A 25 -11.39 21.89 21.83
N GLY A 26 -12.16 21.86 20.74
CA GLY A 26 -13.13 20.80 20.43
C GLY A 26 -12.61 19.82 19.38
N GLY A 27 -11.50 19.15 19.65
CA GLY A 27 -11.08 17.98 18.88
C GLY A 27 -11.08 16.77 19.79
N GLU A 28 -12.11 15.92 19.73
CA GLU A 28 -12.04 14.61 20.36
C GLU A 28 -10.82 13.88 19.78
N LYS A 29 -9.81 13.67 20.62
CA LYS A 29 -8.56 13.04 20.21
C LYS A 29 -8.81 11.54 20.15
N ILE A 30 -9.42 11.09 19.06
CA ILE A 30 -9.62 9.66 18.78
C ILE A 30 -8.23 9.03 18.66
N SER A 31 -7.84 8.34 19.73
CA SER A 31 -6.62 7.57 19.79
C SER A 31 -6.98 6.16 19.36
N ILE A 32 -6.66 5.79 18.12
CA ILE A 32 -6.79 4.41 17.68
C ILE A 32 -5.67 3.63 18.38
N VAL A 33 -6.00 3.03 19.53
CA VAL A 33 -5.18 1.96 20.09
C VAL A 33 -5.43 0.75 19.21
N ALA A 34 -4.63 0.61 18.16
CA ALA A 34 -4.61 -0.63 17.39
C ALA A 34 -4.09 -1.71 18.34
N ASP A 35 -4.99 -2.56 18.80
CA ASP A 35 -4.64 -3.76 19.53
C ASP A 35 -3.71 -4.61 18.66
N GLN A 36 -2.41 -4.56 18.94
CA GLN A 36 -1.40 -5.43 18.35
C GLN A 36 -1.52 -6.87 18.90
N GLY A 37 -2.55 -7.16 19.70
CA GLY A 37 -2.89 -8.46 20.27
C GLY A 37 -3.64 -9.41 19.33
N THR A 38 -3.76 -9.09 18.05
CA THR A 38 -4.14 -10.09 17.04
C THR A 38 -2.89 -10.80 16.57
N THR A 39 -2.90 -12.13 16.57
CA THR A 39 -1.96 -12.94 15.79
C THR A 39 -1.88 -12.28 14.42
N ARG A 40 -0.75 -11.66 14.05
CA ARG A 40 -0.63 -10.93 12.78
C ARG A 40 -0.88 -11.93 11.67
N VAL A 41 -2.11 -11.98 11.17
CA VAL A 41 -2.45 -12.74 9.98
C VAL A 41 -1.70 -12.03 8.87
N GLU A 42 -0.69 -12.70 8.34
CA GLU A 42 0.11 -12.15 7.26
C GLU A 42 -0.82 -11.82 6.10
N ALA A 43 -0.78 -10.56 5.65
CA ALA A 43 -1.65 -10.11 4.58
C ALA A 43 -1.32 -10.86 3.29
N LEU A 44 -2.31 -11.55 2.74
CA LEU A 44 -2.18 -12.23 1.45
C LEU A 44 -2.04 -11.19 0.33
N GLU A 45 -1.17 -11.48 -0.64
CA GLU A 45 -0.99 -10.64 -1.82
C GLU A 45 -2.29 -10.57 -2.63
N ALA A 46 -2.69 -9.37 -3.06
CA ALA A 46 -3.78 -9.21 -4.01
C ALA A 46 -3.30 -9.60 -5.41
N VAL A 47 -3.97 -10.59 -6.01
CA VAL A 47 -3.61 -11.11 -7.33
C VAL A 47 -4.59 -10.59 -8.38
N ARG A 48 -4.10 -10.25 -9.57
CA ARG A 48 -4.94 -9.80 -10.69
C ARG A 48 -5.50 -10.96 -11.49
N LYS A 49 -4.68 -11.98 -11.69
CA LYS A 49 -5.02 -13.20 -12.43
C LYS A 49 -4.24 -14.37 -11.87
N VAL A 50 -4.87 -15.54 -11.89
CA VAL A 50 -4.26 -16.83 -11.58
C VAL A 50 -4.58 -17.77 -12.74
N ASP A 51 -3.56 -18.51 -13.18
CA ASP A 51 -3.68 -19.50 -14.25
C ASP A 51 -2.87 -20.75 -13.90
N PHE A 52 -3.42 -21.91 -14.26
CA PHE A 52 -2.80 -23.21 -14.06
C PHE A 52 -2.79 -23.96 -15.40
N ASP A 53 -1.61 -24.37 -15.87
CA ASP A 53 -1.47 -25.16 -17.10
C ASP A 53 -1.32 -26.68 -16.84
N GLY A 54 -1.46 -27.10 -15.57
CA GLY A 54 -1.28 -28.47 -15.10
C GLY A 54 0.16 -28.82 -14.72
N GLN A 55 1.13 -27.96 -15.02
CA GLN A 55 2.55 -28.12 -14.63
C GLN A 55 3.11 -26.88 -13.92
N ARG A 56 2.49 -25.72 -14.12
CA ARG A 56 2.89 -24.43 -13.58
C ARG A 56 1.69 -23.65 -13.06
N LEU A 57 1.96 -22.87 -12.03
CA LEU A 57 1.14 -21.78 -11.55
C LEU A 57 1.69 -20.47 -12.13
N ASN A 58 0.84 -19.68 -12.77
CA ASN A 58 1.16 -18.34 -13.21
C ASN A 58 0.24 -17.34 -12.48
N VAL A 59 0.82 -16.34 -11.82
CA VAL A 59 0.08 -15.31 -11.09
C VAL A 59 0.49 -13.94 -11.59
N VAL A 60 -0.50 -13.12 -11.96
CA VAL A 60 -0.29 -11.71 -12.26
C VAL A 60 -0.50 -10.90 -10.99
N VAL A 61 0.50 -10.10 -10.62
CA VAL A 61 0.53 -9.29 -9.39
C VAL A 61 0.83 -7.84 -9.70
N GLY A 62 0.42 -6.92 -8.82
CA GLY A 62 0.83 -5.52 -8.91
C GLY A 62 2.34 -5.36 -8.78
N SER A 63 2.91 -4.39 -9.49
CA SER A 63 4.35 -4.08 -9.44
C SER A 63 4.62 -2.60 -9.70
N ASN A 64 5.68 -2.10 -9.08
CA ASN A 64 6.32 -0.82 -9.36
C ASN A 64 7.67 -0.98 -10.08
N GLY A 65 7.99 -2.17 -10.61
CA GLY A 65 9.13 -2.41 -11.51
C GLY A 65 10.24 -3.34 -11.01
N CYS A 66 10.24 -3.78 -9.76
CA CYS A 66 11.22 -4.76 -9.27
C CYS A 66 10.61 -6.00 -8.62
N THR A 67 9.33 -6.27 -8.87
CA THR A 67 8.72 -7.53 -8.46
C THR A 67 9.30 -8.69 -9.27
N GLU A 68 9.74 -9.73 -8.56
CA GLU A 68 10.23 -10.99 -9.11
C GLU A 68 9.63 -12.19 -8.36
N THR A 69 9.73 -13.40 -8.90
CA THR A 69 9.19 -14.61 -8.27
C THR A 69 9.70 -14.80 -6.83
N SER A 70 10.99 -14.54 -6.58
CA SER A 70 11.64 -14.59 -5.27
C SER A 70 11.16 -13.51 -4.28
N SER A 71 10.39 -12.52 -4.73
CA SER A 71 9.77 -11.54 -3.84
C SER A 71 8.65 -12.13 -2.99
N PHE A 72 8.21 -13.35 -3.30
CA PHE A 72 7.06 -13.98 -2.66
C PHE A 72 7.42 -15.28 -1.95
N GLU A 73 6.66 -15.56 -0.90
CA GLU A 73 6.54 -16.87 -0.32
C GLU A 73 5.22 -17.50 -0.80
N VAL A 74 5.31 -18.74 -1.27
CA VAL A 74 4.14 -19.58 -1.55
C VAL A 74 4.03 -20.62 -0.46
N LYS A 75 2.84 -20.73 0.15
CA LYS A 75 2.52 -21.78 1.11
C LYS A 75 1.43 -22.68 0.55
N ILE A 76 1.74 -23.97 0.49
CA ILE A 76 0.78 -25.03 0.21
C ILE A 76 0.37 -25.67 1.53
N LYS A 77 -0.93 -25.79 1.73
CA LYS A 77 -1.50 -26.56 2.82
C LYS A 77 -2.26 -27.75 2.22
N ASP A 78 -1.92 -28.93 2.71
CA ASP A 78 -2.58 -30.17 2.30
C ASP A 78 -4.07 -30.13 2.60
N GLY A 79 -4.86 -30.65 1.67
CA GLY A 79 -6.31 -30.63 1.70
C GLY A 79 -6.89 -31.13 0.38
N GLU A 80 -8.21 -31.18 0.29
CA GLU A 80 -8.90 -31.69 -0.91
C GLU A 80 -9.97 -30.68 -1.37
N PRO A 81 -9.66 -29.77 -2.31
CA PRO A 81 -8.34 -29.55 -2.94
C PRO A 81 -7.34 -28.84 -2.01
N ALA A 82 -6.04 -28.92 -2.37
CA ALA A 82 -4.96 -28.26 -1.66
C ALA A 82 -5.13 -26.74 -1.66
N GLU A 83 -4.70 -26.08 -0.59
CA GLU A 83 -4.86 -24.63 -0.43
C GLU A 83 -3.55 -23.91 -0.68
N LEU A 84 -3.57 -22.91 -1.57
CA LEU A 84 -2.43 -22.07 -1.89
C LEU A 84 -2.64 -20.66 -1.36
N THR A 85 -1.60 -20.15 -0.71
CA THR A 85 -1.48 -18.75 -0.30
C THR A 85 -0.17 -18.15 -0.80
N LEU A 86 -0.25 -16.92 -1.29
CA LEU A 86 0.88 -16.12 -1.75
C LEU A 86 1.04 -14.89 -0.85
N THR A 87 2.25 -14.68 -0.32
CA THR A 87 2.57 -13.52 0.53
C THR A 87 3.82 -12.83 0.00
N ARG A 88 3.77 -11.51 -0.17
CA ARG A 88 4.95 -10.73 -0.56
C ARG A 88 5.89 -10.56 0.63
N ARG A 89 7.14 -11.01 0.47
CA ARG A 89 8.22 -10.90 1.45
C ARG A 89 9.15 -9.73 1.16
N THR A 90 9.36 -9.45 -0.12
CA THR A 90 10.19 -8.33 -0.57
C THR A 90 9.29 -7.22 -1.14
N PRO A 91 9.26 -6.03 -0.52
CA PRO A 91 8.45 -4.93 -1.02
C PRO A 91 8.98 -4.41 -2.36
N ASP A 92 8.07 -4.05 -3.27
CA ASP A 92 8.41 -3.44 -4.55
C ASP A 92 8.54 -1.92 -4.40
N LEU A 93 9.75 -1.48 -4.05
CA LEU A 93 10.07 -0.07 -3.77
C LEU A 93 10.48 0.73 -5.02
N CYS A 94 10.36 0.12 -6.20
CA CYS A 94 10.67 0.79 -7.45
C CYS A 94 9.61 1.84 -7.81
N LYS A 95 9.86 2.61 -8.86
CA LYS A 95 9.01 3.74 -9.29
C LYS A 95 8.71 3.71 -10.80
N ALA A 96 8.61 2.51 -11.36
CA ALA A 96 8.18 2.30 -12.73
C ALA A 96 6.66 2.15 -12.78
N LEU A 97 6.07 2.60 -13.88
CA LEU A 97 4.66 2.35 -14.18
C LEU A 97 4.54 0.97 -14.82
N VAL A 98 3.90 0.03 -14.12
CA VAL A 98 3.58 -1.32 -14.63
C VAL A 98 2.07 -1.57 -14.50
N PRO A 99 1.23 -0.95 -15.36
CA PRO A 99 -0.23 -0.97 -15.19
C PRO A 99 -0.84 -2.37 -15.18
N GLU A 100 -0.34 -3.25 -16.05
CA GLU A 100 -0.80 -4.63 -16.19
C GLU A 100 -0.26 -5.58 -15.11
N GLY A 101 0.66 -5.10 -14.26
CA GLY A 101 1.40 -5.94 -13.33
C GLY A 101 2.45 -6.81 -14.01
N VAL A 102 3.00 -7.76 -13.26
CA VAL A 102 3.99 -8.74 -13.75
C VAL A 102 3.50 -10.15 -13.49
N THR A 103 3.90 -11.09 -14.35
CA THR A 103 3.65 -12.52 -14.13
C THR A 103 4.80 -13.12 -13.35
N VAL A 104 4.48 -13.73 -12.22
CA VAL A 104 5.37 -14.62 -11.46
C VAL A 104 4.90 -16.06 -11.61
N SER A 105 5.83 -17.01 -11.63
CA SER A 105 5.55 -18.39 -12.00
C SER A 105 6.36 -19.38 -11.18
N TRP A 106 5.73 -20.50 -10.84
CA TRP A 106 6.32 -21.67 -10.18
C TRP A 106 5.85 -22.93 -10.87
N THR A 107 6.70 -23.94 -10.93
CA THR A 107 6.31 -25.31 -11.28
C THR A 107 5.59 -25.97 -10.11
N TYR A 108 4.76 -26.97 -10.40
CA TYR A 108 4.11 -27.78 -9.38
C TYR A 108 5.14 -28.53 -8.52
N ALA A 109 6.24 -28.99 -9.13
CA ALA A 109 7.33 -29.63 -8.41
C ALA A 109 8.00 -28.71 -7.37
N GLU A 110 8.22 -27.44 -7.71
CA GLU A 110 8.73 -26.43 -6.74
C GLU A 110 7.75 -26.18 -5.59
N LEU A 111 6.46 -26.37 -5.83
CA LEU A 111 5.40 -26.20 -4.84
C LEU A 111 5.10 -27.49 -4.05
N GLY A 112 5.74 -28.61 -4.39
CA GLY A 112 5.44 -29.91 -3.78
C GLY A 112 4.07 -30.49 -4.16
N LEU A 113 3.57 -30.13 -5.35
CA LEU A 113 2.30 -30.60 -5.89
C LEU A 113 2.50 -31.66 -6.99
N GLU A 114 1.57 -32.60 -7.08
CA GLU A 114 1.53 -33.56 -8.19
C GLU A 114 0.99 -32.91 -9.48
N PRO A 115 1.48 -33.26 -10.68
CA PRO A 115 0.96 -32.72 -11.93
C PRO A 115 -0.57 -32.88 -12.07
N GLY A 116 -1.27 -31.79 -12.36
CA GLY A 116 -2.73 -31.78 -12.46
C GLY A 116 -3.50 -31.86 -11.14
N GLN A 117 -2.81 -31.86 -9.98
CA GLN A 117 -3.47 -31.79 -8.67
C GLN A 117 -4.34 -30.53 -8.57
N PRO A 118 -5.61 -30.64 -8.13
CA PRO A 118 -6.47 -29.48 -7.98
C PRO A 118 -6.03 -28.62 -6.80
N VAL A 119 -5.97 -27.30 -7.01
CA VAL A 119 -5.52 -26.31 -6.03
C VAL A 119 -6.53 -25.17 -5.94
N ARG A 120 -6.86 -24.77 -4.70
CA ARG A 120 -7.66 -23.58 -4.40
C ARG A 120 -6.73 -22.45 -3.96
N VAL A 121 -6.77 -21.33 -4.69
CA VAL A 121 -6.04 -20.12 -4.30
C VAL A 121 -6.89 -19.28 -3.35
N LEU A 122 -6.31 -18.88 -2.22
CA LEU A 122 -7.01 -18.11 -1.18
C LEU A 122 -6.71 -16.60 -1.23
N ASN A 123 -5.82 -16.18 -2.12
CA ASN A 123 -5.47 -14.77 -2.31
C ASN A 123 -6.65 -13.94 -2.81
N PRO A 124 -6.83 -12.70 -2.30
CA PRO A 124 -7.87 -11.81 -2.80
C PRO A 124 -7.57 -11.40 -4.25
N ILE A 125 -8.63 -11.20 -5.03
CA ILE A 125 -8.52 -10.70 -6.41
C ILE A 125 -8.53 -9.15 -6.39
N SER A 126 -7.60 -8.55 -7.13
CA SER A 126 -7.62 -7.12 -7.46
C SER A 126 -7.98 -6.93 -8.93
N LEU A 127 -9.00 -6.11 -9.20
CA LEU A 127 -9.46 -5.77 -10.54
C LEU A 127 -8.63 -4.59 -11.10
#